data_AF-A0AAN1JIP0-F1
#
_entry.id   AF-A0AAN1JIP0-F1
#
_cell.length_a   1.000
_cell.length_b   1.000
_cell.length_c   1.000
_cell.angle_alpha   90.00
_cell.angle_beta   90.00
_cell.angle_gamma   90.00
#
_symmetry.space_group_name_H-M   'P 1'
#
loop_
_entity.id
_entity.type
_entity.pdbx_description
1 polymer ?
#
loop_
_entity_poly.entity_id
_entity_poly.type
_entity_poly.pdbx_seq_one_letter_code
_entity_poly.pdbx_strand_id
1 'polypeptide(L)'
;MEPASYGETKGRGRPRAFEREVALRRAMDLFWEKGFDMCSMSDLVEAMGVNSPSIYAAFGNKESLYREAVELYVQAEGGAALRNFESRATLRESLEAMFDASIELFTGGQRSRGCMIFLGGAGIGAEHVELRNFLQALRLKVARTVEKRLKKAVEQGELVPDADAAALATLCMSVFSGLSVQAADGASKRKLHAGVAQLLAMIPFRPASH
;
A
#
# COMPACT_ATOMS: atom_id res chain seq x y z
N MET A 1 14.93 -21.40 68.30
CA MET A 1 15.90 -20.74 67.40
C MET A 1 15.48 -21.10 65.99
N GLU A 2 14.61 -20.28 65.39
CA GLU A 2 14.12 -20.43 64.01
C GLU A 2 15.14 -19.84 63.02
N PRO A 3 15.34 -20.43 61.83
CA PRO A 3 15.99 -19.73 60.73
C PRO A 3 14.95 -18.98 59.90
N ALA A 4 15.24 -17.70 59.64
CA ALA A 4 14.41 -16.77 58.89
C ALA A 4 14.33 -17.12 57.39
N SER A 5 13.12 -17.00 56.85
CA SER A 5 12.73 -17.15 55.45
C SER A 5 13.34 -16.07 54.55
N TYR A 6 13.84 -16.50 53.40
CA TYR A 6 14.23 -15.70 52.24
C TYR A 6 13.07 -14.81 51.76
N GLY A 7 13.36 -13.54 51.45
CA GLY A 7 12.47 -12.65 50.70
C GLY A 7 12.99 -12.48 49.28
N GLU A 8 12.45 -13.23 48.33
CA GLU A 8 12.67 -13.03 46.90
C GLU A 8 12.04 -11.69 46.47
N THR A 9 12.84 -10.83 45.85
CA THR A 9 12.39 -9.64 45.15
C THR A 9 11.63 -10.05 43.88
N LYS A 10 10.30 -10.00 43.99
CA LYS A 10 9.33 -10.20 42.91
C LYS A 10 9.63 -9.24 41.76
N GLY A 11 10.20 -9.75 40.67
CA GLY A 11 10.46 -9.00 39.44
C GLY A 11 9.17 -8.30 38.95
N ARG A 12 9.27 -6.99 38.67
CA ARG A 12 8.20 -6.20 38.06
C ARG A 12 7.76 -6.90 36.79
N GLY A 13 6.52 -7.40 36.81
CA GLY A 13 5.92 -8.17 35.74
C GLY A 13 6.06 -7.47 34.39
N ARG A 14 6.60 -8.20 33.42
CA ARG A 14 6.55 -7.87 32.00
C ARG A 14 5.10 -7.50 31.66
N PRO A 15 4.80 -6.30 31.14
CA PRO A 15 3.45 -5.93 30.76
C PRO A 15 2.88 -7.01 29.84
N ARG A 16 1.60 -7.37 30.02
CA ARG A 16 0.87 -8.28 29.11
C ARG A 16 1.19 -7.84 27.68
N ALA A 17 1.80 -8.73 26.91
CA ALA A 17 2.02 -8.50 25.49
C ALA A 17 0.65 -8.25 24.86
N PHE A 18 0.35 -6.99 24.53
CA PHE A 18 -0.78 -6.73 23.65
C PHE A 18 -0.50 -7.43 22.33
N GLU A 19 -1.54 -7.86 21.63
CA GLU A 19 -1.39 -8.49 20.32
C GLU A 19 -0.88 -7.43 19.33
N ARG A 20 0.44 -7.34 19.21
CA ARG A 20 1.14 -6.32 18.42
C ARG A 20 0.61 -6.23 17.00
N GLU A 21 0.36 -7.38 16.38
CA GLU A 21 -0.18 -7.49 15.03
C GLU A 21 -1.59 -6.92 14.92
N VAL A 22 -2.46 -7.20 15.89
CA VAL A 22 -3.82 -6.63 15.92
C VAL A 22 -3.78 -5.12 16.11
N ALA A 23 -2.89 -4.63 16.98
CA ALA A 23 -2.70 -3.20 17.18
C ALA A 23 -2.14 -2.52 15.92
N LEU A 24 -1.15 -3.12 15.27
CA LEU A 24 -0.57 -2.62 14.02
C LEU A 24 -1.60 -2.57 12.90
N ARG A 25 -2.44 -3.61 12.79
CA ARG A 25 -3.54 -3.66 11.83
C ARG A 25 -4.51 -2.49 12.01
N ARG A 26 -4.91 -2.20 13.26
CA ARG A 26 -5.80 -1.07 13.57
C ARG A 26 -5.14 0.28 13.28
N ALA A 27 -3.85 0.42 13.58
CA ALA A 27 -3.09 1.61 13.21
C ALA A 27 -3.02 1.79 11.69
N MET A 28 -2.78 0.72 10.94
CA MET A 28 -2.80 0.72 9.48
C MET A 28 -4.15 1.18 8.92
N ASP A 29 -5.26 0.61 9.41
CA ASP A 29 -6.59 0.98 8.94
C ASP A 29 -6.90 2.46 9.22
N LEU A 30 -6.50 2.98 10.40
CA LEU A 30 -6.65 4.40 10.74
C LEU A 30 -5.80 5.31 9.85
N PHE A 31 -4.52 4.97 9.65
CA PHE A 31 -3.63 5.74 8.78
C PHE A 31 -4.05 5.71 7.32
N TRP A 32 -4.61 4.60 6.86
CA TRP A 32 -5.14 4.49 5.50
C TRP A 32 -6.39 5.36 5.33
N GLU A 33 -7.23 5.50 6.36
CA GLU A 33 -8.41 6.36 6.31
C GLU A 33 -8.08 7.86 6.42
N LYS A 34 -7.24 8.25 7.38
CA LYS A 34 -7.00 9.67 7.69
C LYS A 34 -5.74 10.25 7.06
N GLY A 35 -4.79 9.40 6.68
CA GLY A 35 -3.43 9.82 6.34
C GLY A 35 -2.54 10.00 7.57
N PHE A 36 -1.24 10.13 7.34
CA PHE A 36 -0.25 10.21 8.42
C PHE A 36 -0.44 11.46 9.29
N ASP A 37 -0.44 12.66 8.71
CA ASP A 37 -0.45 13.92 9.48
C ASP A 37 -1.74 14.10 10.30
N MET A 38 -2.88 13.70 9.73
CA MET A 38 -4.19 13.85 10.38
C MET A 38 -4.45 12.86 11.52
N CYS A 39 -3.64 11.80 11.64
CA CYS A 39 -3.71 10.87 12.77
C CYS A 39 -2.95 11.41 13.97
N SER A 40 -3.64 11.75 15.05
CA SER A 40 -2.98 12.11 16.31
C SER A 40 -2.47 10.87 17.07
N MET A 41 -1.56 11.04 18.03
CA MET A 41 -1.17 9.94 18.94
C MET A 41 -2.33 9.48 19.82
N SER A 42 -3.28 10.37 20.17
CA SER A 42 -4.49 9.98 20.90
C SER A 42 -5.43 9.14 20.03
N ASP A 43 -5.58 9.46 18.75
CA ASP A 43 -6.37 8.67 17.82
C ASP A 43 -5.80 7.25 17.70
N LEU A 44 -4.46 7.12 17.68
CA LEU A 44 -3.77 5.84 17.63
C LEU A 44 -3.97 5.03 18.92
N VAL A 45 -3.88 5.66 20.08
CA VAL A 45 -4.18 5.01 21.38
C VAL A 45 -5.59 4.45 21.41
N GLU A 46 -6.56 5.25 20.99
CA GLU A 46 -7.97 4.85 20.93
C GLU A 46 -8.18 3.71 19.92
N ALA A 47 -7.71 3.89 18.68
CA ALA A 47 -7.88 2.90 17.63
C ALA A 47 -7.18 1.58 17.96
N MET A 48 -5.96 1.61 18.48
CA MET A 48 -5.21 0.41 18.82
C MET A 48 -5.75 -0.28 20.07
N GLY A 49 -6.38 0.47 20.98
CA GLY A 49 -6.80 -0.03 22.29
C GLY A 49 -5.61 -0.25 23.23
N VAL A 50 -4.54 0.52 23.05
CA VAL A 50 -3.25 0.36 23.74
C VAL A 50 -2.80 1.71 24.28
N ASN A 51 -2.31 1.75 25.52
CA ASN A 51 -1.82 3.00 26.12
C ASN A 51 -0.56 3.53 25.42
N SER A 52 -0.34 4.85 25.45
CA SER A 52 0.77 5.49 24.76
C SER A 52 2.14 4.90 25.11
N PRO A 53 2.49 4.65 26.39
CA PRO A 53 3.78 4.06 26.73
C PRO A 53 4.06 2.71 26.04
N SER A 54 3.03 1.88 25.86
CA SER A 54 3.18 0.59 25.18
C SER A 54 3.34 0.75 23.66
N ILE A 55 2.71 1.76 23.05
CA ILE A 55 2.94 2.11 21.63
C ILE A 55 4.39 2.55 21.42
N TYR A 56 4.87 3.50 22.23
CA TYR A 56 6.26 3.98 22.13
C TYR A 56 7.26 2.85 22.39
N ALA A 57 7.00 1.96 23.35
CA ALA A 57 7.86 0.83 23.64
C ALA A 57 7.93 -0.21 22.50
N ALA A 58 6.84 -0.40 21.76
CA ALA A 58 6.74 -1.44 20.73
C ALA A 58 7.06 -1.00 19.30
N PHE A 59 6.83 0.29 19.01
CA PHE A 59 6.93 0.86 17.66
C PHE A 59 7.86 2.07 17.58
N GLY A 60 8.42 2.52 18.71
CA GLY A 60 9.29 3.69 18.76
C GLY A 60 8.50 4.97 18.68
N ASN A 61 8.23 5.50 17.49
CA ASN A 61 7.51 6.76 17.29
C ASN A 61 6.44 6.62 16.20
N LYS A 62 5.68 7.70 15.95
CA LYS A 62 4.60 7.70 14.95
C LYS A 62 5.09 7.38 13.54
N GLU A 63 6.26 7.89 13.13
CA GLU A 63 6.82 7.59 11.80
C GLU A 63 7.19 6.11 11.67
N SER A 64 7.85 5.54 12.68
CA SER A 64 8.21 4.12 12.69
C SER A 64 6.97 3.24 12.66
N LEU A 65 5.95 3.55 13.47
CA LEU A 65 4.66 2.87 13.44
C LEU A 65 3.99 2.97 12.05
N TYR A 66 4.04 4.15 11.42
CA TYR A 66 3.48 4.33 10.08
C TYR A 66 4.25 3.53 9.02
N ARG A 67 5.58 3.45 9.08
CA ARG A 67 6.38 2.61 8.18
C ARG A 67 5.98 1.15 8.30
N GLU A 68 5.89 0.64 9.52
CA GLU A 68 5.44 -0.74 9.76
C GLU A 68 4.01 -0.97 9.26
N ALA A 69 3.13 0.00 9.43
CA ALA A 69 1.77 -0.08 8.91
C ALA A 69 1.73 -0.11 7.38
N VAL A 70 2.57 0.68 6.70
CA VAL A 70 2.71 0.65 5.24
C VAL A 70 3.30 -0.69 4.78
N GLU A 71 4.26 -1.25 5.51
CA GLU A 71 4.82 -2.57 5.21
C GLU A 71 3.76 -3.66 5.34
N LEU A 72 2.97 -3.65 6.41
CA LEU A 72 1.83 -4.55 6.58
C LEU A 72 0.83 -4.41 5.42
N TYR A 73 0.49 -3.17 5.04
CA TYR A 73 -0.38 -2.89 3.89
C TYR A 73 0.18 -3.46 2.59
N VAL A 74 1.49 -3.32 2.34
CA VAL A 74 2.15 -3.90 1.14
C VAL A 74 2.06 -5.42 1.15
N GLN A 75 2.25 -6.08 2.29
CA GLN A 75 2.14 -7.55 2.37
C GLN A 75 0.70 -8.02 2.18
N ALA A 76 -0.27 -7.29 2.71
CA ALA A 76 -1.67 -7.63 2.67
C ALA A 76 -2.38 -7.03 1.44
N GLU A 77 -3.28 -6.06 1.65
CA GLU A 77 -4.21 -5.57 0.64
C GLU A 77 -3.54 -4.78 -0.49
N GLY A 78 -2.58 -3.91 -0.13
CA GLY A 78 -1.86 -3.06 -1.06
C GLY A 78 -0.98 -3.81 -2.07
N GLY A 79 -0.57 -5.04 -1.73
CA GLY A 79 0.23 -5.89 -2.61
C GLY A 79 -0.59 -6.65 -3.66
N ALA A 80 -1.92 -6.69 -3.54
CA ALA A 80 -2.77 -7.52 -4.40
C ALA A 80 -2.65 -7.14 -5.88
N ALA A 81 -2.57 -5.84 -6.20
CA ALA A 81 -2.42 -5.35 -7.56
C ALA A 81 -1.13 -5.85 -8.21
N LEU A 82 0.01 -5.74 -7.50
CA LEU A 82 1.30 -6.18 -8.02
C LEU A 82 1.40 -7.71 -8.14
N ARG A 83 0.88 -8.46 -7.16
CA ARG A 83 0.83 -9.93 -7.23
C ARG A 83 -0.03 -10.42 -8.40
N ASN A 84 -1.17 -9.77 -8.64
CA ASN A 84 -2.02 -10.08 -9.78
C ASN A 84 -1.36 -9.71 -11.11
N PHE A 85 -0.63 -8.61 -11.17
CA PHE A 85 0.14 -8.21 -12.35
C PHE A 85 1.21 -9.25 -12.72
N GLU A 86 1.97 -9.73 -11.74
CA GLU A 86 3.11 -10.63 -11.97
C GLU A 86 2.72 -12.08 -12.28
N SER A 87 1.48 -12.48 -12.00
CA SER A 87 1.02 -13.88 -12.10
C SER A 87 0.33 -14.25 -13.42
N ARG A 88 0.21 -13.32 -14.38
CA ARG A 88 -0.49 -13.56 -15.66
C ARG A 88 0.46 -13.92 -16.79
N ALA A 89 -0.07 -14.66 -17.76
CA ALA A 89 0.69 -15.13 -18.91
C ALA A 89 1.00 -13.98 -19.88
N THR A 90 -0.02 -13.18 -20.22
CA THR A 90 0.10 -12.06 -21.16
C THR A 90 0.14 -10.70 -20.45
N LEU A 91 0.71 -9.70 -21.10
CA LEU A 91 0.78 -8.33 -20.62
C LEU A 91 -0.64 -7.74 -20.47
N ARG A 92 -1.53 -8.04 -21.43
CA ARG A 92 -2.91 -7.60 -21.39
C ARG A 92 -3.59 -8.08 -20.11
N GLU A 93 -3.53 -9.38 -19.85
CA GLU A 93 -4.09 -9.97 -18.63
C GLU A 93 -3.41 -9.43 -17.38
N SER A 94 -2.08 -9.22 -17.40
CA SER A 94 -1.33 -8.62 -16.28
C SER A 94 -1.90 -7.24 -15.93
N LEU A 95 -2.07 -6.37 -16.93
CA LEU A 95 -2.58 -5.01 -16.73
C LEU A 95 -4.04 -5.01 -16.28
N GLU A 96 -4.89 -5.82 -16.92
CA GLU A 96 -6.30 -6.01 -16.53
C GLU A 96 -6.39 -6.44 -15.06
N ALA A 97 -5.68 -7.51 -14.68
CA ALA A 97 -5.70 -8.03 -13.32
C ALA A 97 -5.13 -7.03 -12.29
N MET A 98 -4.12 -6.24 -12.67
CA MET A 98 -3.58 -5.17 -11.82
C MET A 98 -4.63 -4.09 -11.56
N PHE A 99 -5.26 -3.57 -12.60
CA PHE A 99 -6.22 -2.48 -12.48
C PHE A 99 -7.52 -2.93 -11.81
N ASP A 100 -8.00 -4.14 -12.10
CA ASP A 100 -9.19 -4.69 -11.46
C ASP A 100 -8.96 -4.88 -9.95
N ALA A 101 -7.84 -5.51 -9.56
CA ALA A 101 -7.50 -5.66 -8.15
C ALA A 101 -7.33 -4.30 -7.44
N SER A 102 -6.84 -3.28 -8.16
CA SER A 102 -6.71 -1.92 -7.63
C SER A 102 -8.06 -1.26 -7.43
N ILE A 103 -8.97 -1.36 -8.39
CA ILE A 103 -10.32 -0.80 -8.28
C ILE A 103 -11.07 -1.46 -7.13
N GLU A 104 -11.00 -2.79 -7.04
CA GLU A 104 -11.58 -3.55 -5.92
C GLU A 104 -11.02 -3.10 -4.57
N LEU A 105 -9.69 -2.94 -4.48
CA LEU A 105 -9.04 -2.43 -3.28
C LEU A 105 -9.52 -1.03 -2.90
N PHE A 106 -9.60 -0.12 -3.86
CA PHE A 106 -9.90 1.29 -3.58
C PHE A 106 -11.36 1.52 -3.21
N THR A 107 -12.25 0.61 -3.59
CA THR A 107 -13.71 0.74 -3.46
C THR A 107 -14.36 -0.35 -2.61
N GLY A 108 -13.61 -1.35 -2.14
CA GLY A 108 -14.11 -2.56 -1.47
C GLY A 108 -14.44 -2.43 0.02
N GLY A 109 -14.36 -1.23 0.60
CA GLY A 109 -14.69 -0.96 2.02
C GLY A 109 -15.99 -0.20 2.22
N GLN A 110 -16.39 0.02 3.47
CA GLN A 110 -17.52 0.92 3.81
C GLN A 110 -17.29 2.36 3.33
N ARG A 111 -16.02 2.76 3.14
CA ARG A 111 -15.60 4.01 2.52
C ARG A 111 -14.55 3.70 1.46
N SER A 112 -14.61 4.40 0.33
CA SER A 112 -13.55 4.36 -0.66
C SER A 112 -12.33 5.11 -0.14
N ARG A 113 -11.16 4.44 -0.08
CA ARG A 113 -9.96 4.96 0.61
C ARG A 113 -8.76 5.18 -0.33
N GLY A 114 -8.88 4.81 -1.60
CA GLY A 114 -7.75 4.80 -2.53
C GLY A 114 -6.58 3.95 -2.00
N CYS A 115 -5.38 4.19 -2.51
CA CYS A 115 -4.15 3.51 -2.12
C CYS A 115 -3.37 4.32 -1.08
N MET A 116 -3.08 3.70 0.08
CA MET A 116 -2.30 4.29 1.18
C MET A 116 -0.95 4.86 0.72
N ILE A 117 -0.26 4.19 -0.22
CA ILE A 117 1.06 4.59 -0.72
C ILE A 117 0.98 5.77 -1.68
N PHE A 118 -0.02 5.79 -2.56
CA PHE A 118 -0.14 6.80 -3.61
C PHE A 118 -0.77 8.09 -3.11
N LEU A 119 -1.70 8.00 -2.15
CA LEU A 119 -2.30 9.17 -1.50
C LEU A 119 -1.42 9.71 -0.37
N GLY A 120 -0.73 8.82 0.37
CA GLY A 120 0.06 9.21 1.55
C GLY A 120 1.16 10.23 1.24
N GLY A 121 1.80 10.15 0.07
CA GLY A 121 2.90 11.06 -0.30
C GLY A 121 2.51 12.53 -0.46
N ALA A 122 1.24 12.83 -0.77
CA ALA A 122 0.75 14.20 -0.94
C ALA A 122 0.28 14.84 0.38
N GLY A 123 -0.07 14.02 1.38
CA GLY A 123 -0.60 14.45 2.67
C GLY A 123 0.39 14.37 3.83
N ILE A 124 1.70 14.27 3.53
CA ILE A 124 2.77 14.26 4.53
C ILE A 124 3.54 15.58 4.45
N GLY A 125 3.62 16.28 5.59
CA GLY A 125 4.30 17.55 5.78
C GLY A 125 5.76 17.54 5.33
N ALA A 126 6.26 18.70 4.92
CA ALA A 126 7.59 18.89 4.35
C ALA A 126 8.74 18.46 5.28
N GLU A 127 8.50 18.45 6.58
CA GLU A 127 9.41 18.02 7.65
C GLU A 127 9.71 16.51 7.64
N HIS A 128 8.79 15.67 7.16
CA HIS A 128 8.91 14.21 7.18
C HIS A 128 9.60 13.66 5.92
N VAL A 129 10.79 14.19 5.60
CA VAL A 129 11.55 13.88 4.37
C VAL A 129 11.77 12.38 4.19
N GLU A 130 12.24 11.70 5.22
CA GLU A 130 12.55 10.26 5.17
C GLU A 130 11.32 9.40 4.94
N LEU A 131 10.14 9.86 5.39
CA LEU A 131 8.90 9.13 5.18
C LEU A 131 8.39 9.31 3.75
N ARG A 132 8.49 10.53 3.20
CA ARG A 132 8.19 10.81 1.79
C ARG A 132 9.11 10.01 0.86
N ASN A 133 10.41 9.95 1.16
CA ASN A 133 11.40 9.17 0.41
C ASN A 133 11.05 7.68 0.42
N PHE A 134 10.64 7.15 1.56
CA PHE A 134 10.19 5.77 1.69
C PHE A 134 8.96 5.46 0.81
N LEU A 135 7.92 6.29 0.86
CA LEU A 135 6.74 6.11 0.00
C LEU A 135 7.07 6.31 -1.49
N GLN A 136 7.98 7.23 -1.81
CA GLN A 136 8.49 7.39 -3.18
C GLN A 136 9.22 6.12 -3.66
N ALA A 137 10.07 5.53 -2.82
CA ALA A 137 10.80 4.31 -3.16
C ALA A 137 9.85 3.14 -3.44
N LEU A 138 8.75 3.02 -2.69
CA LEU A 138 7.69 2.03 -2.94
C LEU A 138 7.01 2.28 -4.30
N ARG A 139 6.60 3.51 -4.60
CA ARG A 139 5.99 3.87 -5.90
C ARG A 139 6.94 3.56 -7.07
N LEU A 140 8.22 3.93 -6.94
CA LEU A 140 9.24 3.65 -7.94
C LEU A 140 9.52 2.16 -8.11
N LYS A 141 9.43 1.36 -7.04
CA LYS A 141 9.54 -0.10 -7.12
C LYS A 141 8.44 -0.68 -8.00
N VAL A 142 7.18 -0.26 -7.79
CA VAL A 142 6.05 -0.70 -8.62
C VAL A 142 6.24 -0.27 -10.08
N ALA A 143 6.61 1.00 -10.32
CA ALA A 143 6.85 1.51 -11.66
C ALA A 143 7.91 0.70 -12.42
N ARG A 144 9.03 0.36 -11.77
CA ARG A 144 10.09 -0.48 -12.35
C ARG A 144 9.62 -1.89 -12.68
N THR A 145 8.77 -2.49 -11.83
CA THR A 145 8.19 -3.81 -12.13
C THR A 145 7.31 -3.76 -13.38
N VAL A 146 6.44 -2.75 -13.49
CA VAL A 146 5.57 -2.55 -14.66
C VAL A 146 6.40 -2.32 -15.92
N GLU A 147 7.40 -1.43 -15.87
CA GLU A 147 8.33 -1.17 -16.98
C GLU A 147 9.06 -2.42 -17.43
N LYS A 148 9.57 -3.24 -16.49
CA LYS A 148 10.25 -4.49 -16.80
C LYS A 148 9.34 -5.46 -17.56
N ARG A 149 8.07 -5.59 -17.16
CA ARG A 149 7.11 -6.47 -17.84
C ARG A 149 6.73 -5.93 -19.22
N LEU A 150 6.61 -4.61 -19.38
CA LEU A 150 6.38 -3.96 -20.68
C LEU A 150 7.55 -4.18 -21.64
N LYS A 151 8.81 -4.03 -21.17
CA LYS A 151 10.01 -4.36 -21.96
C LYS A 151 10.00 -5.81 -22.44
N LYS A 152 9.71 -6.73 -21.53
CA LYS A 152 9.55 -8.16 -21.87
C LYS A 152 8.45 -8.40 -22.91
N ALA A 153 7.34 -7.65 -22.81
CA ALA A 153 6.24 -7.76 -23.76
C ALA A 153 6.62 -7.30 -25.18
N VAL A 154 7.52 -6.31 -25.31
CA VAL A 154 8.10 -5.93 -26.61
C VAL A 154 8.95 -7.08 -27.16
N GLU A 155 9.84 -7.64 -26.34
CA GLU A 155 10.72 -8.77 -26.71
C GLU A 155 9.93 -10.02 -27.14
N GLN A 156 8.80 -10.28 -26.47
CA GLN A 156 7.92 -11.41 -26.73
C GLN A 156 6.92 -11.16 -27.87
N GLY A 157 6.92 -9.97 -28.47
CA GLY A 157 6.01 -9.63 -29.57
C GLY A 157 4.56 -9.42 -29.15
N GLU A 158 4.28 -9.20 -27.87
CA GLU A 158 2.95 -8.81 -27.36
C GLU A 158 2.64 -7.33 -27.63
N LEU A 159 3.70 -6.50 -27.73
CA LEU A 159 3.63 -5.08 -28.11
C LEU A 159 4.33 -4.85 -29.45
N VAL A 160 4.02 -3.72 -30.10
CA VAL A 160 4.74 -3.27 -31.30
C VAL A 160 6.24 -3.07 -31.01
N PRO A 161 7.14 -3.33 -31.97
CA PRO A 161 8.60 -3.29 -31.73
C PRO A 161 9.15 -1.93 -31.28
N ASP A 162 8.47 -0.85 -31.65
CA ASP A 162 8.84 0.55 -31.34
C ASP A 162 8.09 1.11 -30.11
N ALA A 163 7.37 0.27 -29.37
CA ALA A 163 6.68 0.70 -28.15
C ALA A 163 7.67 1.21 -27.09
N ASP A 164 7.50 2.45 -26.66
CA ASP A 164 8.25 3.01 -25.53
C ASP A 164 7.73 2.45 -24.20
N ALA A 165 8.37 1.38 -23.73
CA ALA A 165 8.00 0.72 -22.48
C ALA A 165 8.10 1.64 -21.25
N ALA A 166 9.02 2.62 -21.24
CA ALA A 166 9.18 3.54 -20.12
C ALA A 166 8.08 4.60 -20.09
N ALA A 167 7.71 5.13 -21.25
CA ALA A 167 6.56 6.03 -21.38
C ALA A 167 5.25 5.31 -21.05
N LEU A 168 5.06 4.09 -21.53
CA LEU A 168 3.88 3.26 -21.19
C LEU A 168 3.79 2.96 -19.70
N ALA A 169 4.92 2.65 -19.04
CA ALA A 169 4.95 2.45 -17.59
C ALA A 169 4.53 3.72 -16.85
N THR A 170 5.07 4.88 -17.27
CA THR A 170 4.72 6.19 -16.70
C THR A 170 3.24 6.50 -16.86
N LEU A 171 2.65 6.20 -18.02
CA LEU A 171 1.22 6.35 -18.26
C LEU A 171 0.38 5.43 -17.37
N CYS A 172 0.75 4.15 -17.26
CA CYS A 172 0.05 3.19 -16.40
C CYS A 172 0.06 3.64 -14.94
N MET A 173 1.22 4.09 -14.44
CA MET A 173 1.34 4.57 -13.05
C MET A 173 0.60 5.89 -12.82
N SER A 174 0.55 6.77 -13.81
CA SER A 174 -0.26 8.00 -13.76
C SER A 174 -1.75 7.68 -13.66
N VAL A 175 -2.24 6.75 -14.49
CA VAL A 175 -3.64 6.30 -14.42
C VAL A 175 -3.93 5.61 -13.09
N PHE A 176 -3.06 4.71 -12.63
CA PHE A 176 -3.20 4.07 -11.31
C PHE A 176 -3.35 5.11 -10.18
N SER A 177 -2.49 6.13 -10.18
CA SER A 177 -2.53 7.22 -9.21
C SER A 177 -3.86 7.99 -9.29
N GLY A 178 -4.30 8.32 -10.51
CA GLY A 178 -5.56 9.00 -10.76
C GLY A 178 -6.79 8.18 -10.36
N LEU A 179 -6.77 6.86 -10.54
CA LEU A 179 -7.85 5.97 -10.08
C LEU A 179 -7.94 5.95 -8.56
N SER A 180 -6.80 5.93 -7.87
CA SER A 180 -6.72 5.99 -6.41
C SER A 180 -7.36 7.28 -5.88
N VAL A 181 -7.06 8.44 -6.48
CA VAL A 181 -7.67 9.73 -6.10
C VAL A 181 -9.17 9.74 -6.39
N GLN A 182 -9.57 9.38 -7.62
CA GLN A 182 -10.99 9.38 -7.99
C GLN A 182 -11.82 8.42 -7.13
N ALA A 183 -11.27 7.28 -6.74
CA ALA A 183 -11.94 6.37 -5.81
C ALA A 183 -12.15 7.03 -4.45
N ALA A 184 -11.13 7.70 -3.89
CA ALA A 184 -11.25 8.46 -2.64
C ALA A 184 -12.31 9.59 -2.74
N ASP A 185 -12.47 10.20 -3.92
CA ASP A 185 -13.53 11.18 -4.20
C ASP A 185 -14.93 10.55 -4.42
N GLY A 186 -15.05 9.22 -4.32
CA GLY A 186 -16.33 8.51 -4.42
C GLY A 186 -16.72 8.08 -5.84
N ALA A 187 -15.77 8.04 -6.80
CA ALA A 187 -16.05 7.50 -8.12
C ALA A 187 -16.50 6.03 -8.04
N SER A 188 -17.57 5.71 -8.77
CA SER A 188 -18.07 4.32 -8.84
C SER A 188 -17.08 3.39 -9.55
N LYS A 189 -17.06 2.11 -9.15
CA LYS A 189 -16.32 1.03 -9.84
C LYS A 189 -16.51 1.08 -11.35
N ARG A 190 -17.77 1.23 -11.81
CA ARG A 190 -18.12 1.31 -13.24
C ARG A 190 -17.38 2.43 -13.97
N LYS A 191 -17.29 3.62 -13.36
CA LYS A 191 -16.56 4.77 -13.95
C LYS A 191 -15.06 4.49 -14.04
N LEU A 192 -14.49 3.90 -12.99
CA LEU A 192 -13.06 3.57 -12.93
C LEU A 192 -12.68 2.49 -13.96
N HIS A 193 -13.45 1.41 -14.08
CA HIS A 193 -13.24 0.38 -15.10
C HIS A 193 -13.38 0.94 -16.52
N ALA A 194 -14.34 1.84 -16.76
CA ALA A 194 -14.47 2.49 -18.07
C ALA A 194 -13.20 3.28 -18.46
N GLY A 195 -12.58 3.98 -17.51
CA GLY A 195 -11.30 4.67 -17.72
C GLY A 195 -10.15 3.70 -18.02
N VAL A 196 -10.07 2.58 -17.29
CA VAL A 196 -9.09 1.51 -17.54
C VAL A 196 -9.27 0.90 -18.93
N ALA A 197 -10.51 0.66 -19.36
CA ALA A 197 -10.79 0.13 -20.69
C ALA A 197 -10.26 1.05 -21.80
N GLN A 198 -10.39 2.37 -21.63
CA GLN A 198 -9.82 3.34 -22.57
C GLN A 198 -8.28 3.33 -22.55
N LEU A 199 -7.66 3.22 -21.37
CA LEU A 199 -6.20 3.04 -21.28
C LEU A 199 -5.74 1.81 -22.05
N LEU A 200 -6.37 0.66 -21.82
CA LEU A 200 -5.99 -0.61 -22.46
C LEU A 200 -6.20 -0.56 -23.98
N ALA A 201 -7.19 0.19 -24.47
CA ALA A 201 -7.40 0.40 -25.90
C ALA A 201 -6.31 1.25 -26.57
N MET A 202 -5.65 2.14 -25.82
CA MET A 202 -4.55 2.98 -26.33
C MET A 202 -3.20 2.24 -26.35
N ILE A 203 -3.06 1.15 -25.60
CA ILE A 203 -1.80 0.39 -25.57
C ILE A 203 -1.64 -0.35 -26.91
N PRO A 204 -0.47 -0.23 -27.58
CA PRO A 204 -0.24 -0.79 -28.90
C PRO A 204 0.06 -2.30 -28.84
N PHE A 205 -0.93 -3.08 -28.42
CA PHE A 205 -0.86 -4.53 -28.42
C PHE A 205 -0.81 -5.07 -29.86
N ARG A 206 0.05 -6.06 -30.08
CA ARG A 206 0.02 -6.83 -31.32
C ARG A 206 -1.12 -7.86 -31.26
N PRO A 207 -1.81 -8.13 -32.39
CA PRO A 207 -2.71 -9.27 -32.46
C PRO A 207 -1.95 -10.54 -32.11
N ALA A 208 -2.61 -11.48 -31.40
CA ALA A 208 -2.01 -12.78 -31.13
C ALA A 208 -1.62 -13.44 -32.47
N SER A 209 -0.36 -13.84 -32.59
CA SER A 209 0.09 -14.69 -33.70
C SER A 209 -0.67 -16.02 -33.58
N HIS A 210 -1.55 -16.31 -34.54
CA HIS A 210 -2.13 -17.64 -34.69
C HIS A 210 -1.07 -18.68 -35.09
#